data_AF-I4MZA4-F1
#
_entry.id   AF-I4MZA4-F1
#
_cell.length_a   1.000
_cell.length_b   1.000
_cell.length_c   1.000
_cell.angle_alpha   90.00
_cell.angle_beta   90.00
_cell.angle_gamma   90.00
#
_symmetry.space_group_name_H-M   'P 1'
#
loop_
_entity.id
_entity.type
_entity.pdbx_description
1 polymer ?
#
loop_
_entity_poly.entity_id
_entity_poly.type
_entity_poly.pdbx_seq_one_letter_code
_entity_poly.pdbx_strand_id
1 'polypeptide(L)'
;MNKTIALFFALLFSQAAAATQVVEGFLADPVEILDSLGKHAGEMARKDAPKGPLPVLQYNESLDLVQVELAGKPVWLDTEDLRMNPTKVVKLACKEVPIGKGEGKENPSSLGYGGCE
;
A
#
# COMPACT_ATOMS: atom_id res chain seq x y z
N MET A 1 -15.38 -50.13 0.34
CA MET A 1 -15.56 -48.71 0.68
C MET A 1 -14.22 -48.01 0.51
N ASN A 2 -13.94 -47.36 -0.63
CA ASN A 2 -12.69 -46.60 -0.87
C ASN A 2 -12.84 -45.66 -2.08
N LYS A 3 -14.01 -45.01 -2.22
CA LYS A 3 -14.31 -44.12 -3.37
C LYS A 3 -14.64 -42.67 -2.96
N THR A 4 -14.44 -42.30 -1.70
CA THR A 4 -14.81 -40.98 -1.17
C THR A 4 -13.63 -40.04 -0.92
N ILE A 5 -12.38 -40.53 -0.96
CA ILE A 5 -11.20 -39.71 -0.65
C ILE A 5 -10.75 -38.84 -1.84
N ALA A 6 -11.04 -39.26 -3.08
CA ALA A 6 -10.60 -38.54 -4.28
C ALA A 6 -11.37 -37.23 -4.56
N LEU A 7 -12.48 -36.96 -3.88
CA LEU A 7 -13.31 -35.78 -4.17
C LEU A 7 -12.84 -34.50 -3.44
N PHE A 8 -12.01 -34.61 -2.39
CA PHE A 8 -11.60 -33.46 -1.58
C PHE A 8 -10.45 -32.64 -2.20
N PHE A 9 -9.70 -33.18 -3.15
CA PHE A 9 -8.52 -32.50 -3.70
C PHE A 9 -8.83 -31.47 -4.79
N ALA A 10 -10.01 -31.54 -5.41
CA ALA A 10 -10.39 -30.66 -6.54
C ALA A 10 -10.90 -29.27 -6.10
N LEU A 11 -11.17 -29.06 -4.81
CA LEU A 11 -11.77 -27.82 -4.29
C LEU A 11 -10.75 -26.75 -3.84
N LEU A 12 -9.45 -27.06 -3.83
CA LEU A 12 -8.42 -26.16 -3.27
C LEU A 12 -7.83 -25.16 -4.29
N PHE A 13 -8.21 -25.22 -5.57
CA PHE A 13 -7.60 -24.37 -6.62
C PHE A 13 -8.43 -23.16 -7.05
N SER A 14 -9.57 -22.88 -6.40
CA SER A 14 -10.28 -21.61 -6.61
C SER A 14 -9.63 -20.48 -5.80
N GLN A 15 -8.34 -20.21 -6.05
CA GLN A 15 -7.74 -18.97 -5.60
C GLN A 15 -8.21 -17.88 -6.56
N ALA A 16 -9.10 -17.02 -6.05
CA ALA A 16 -9.52 -15.81 -6.73
C ALA A 16 -8.27 -15.10 -7.28
N ALA A 17 -8.24 -14.87 -8.59
CA ALA A 17 -7.24 -14.03 -9.23
C ALA A 17 -7.44 -12.59 -8.73
N ALA A 18 -6.95 -12.30 -7.53
CA ALA A 18 -6.81 -10.94 -7.05
C ALA A 18 -5.85 -10.23 -8.03
N ALA A 19 -6.26 -9.06 -8.51
CA ALA A 19 -5.40 -8.22 -9.34
C ALA A 19 -4.06 -8.04 -8.61
N THR A 20 -2.99 -8.59 -9.19
CA THR A 20 -1.69 -8.63 -8.54
C THR A 20 -1.14 -7.21 -8.53
N GLN A 21 -0.97 -6.66 -7.34
CA GLN A 21 -0.46 -5.29 -7.19
C GLN A 21 0.98 -5.24 -7.69
N VAL A 22 1.29 -4.19 -8.45
CA VAL A 22 2.61 -3.96 -9.03
C VAL A 22 3.16 -2.60 -8.62
N VAL A 23 4.47 -2.52 -8.50
CA VAL A 23 5.23 -1.26 -8.44
C VAL A 23 5.53 -0.85 -9.88
N GLU A 24 4.87 0.18 -10.37
CA GLU A 24 5.08 0.71 -11.72
C GLU A 24 6.29 1.66 -11.81
N GLY A 25 6.71 2.23 -10.67
CA GLY A 25 7.85 3.13 -10.64
C GLY A 25 8.26 3.55 -9.23
N PHE A 26 9.41 4.20 -9.18
CA PHE A 26 10.05 4.68 -7.97
C PHE A 26 10.03 6.22 -7.98
N LEU A 27 9.64 6.82 -6.86
CA LEU A 27 9.49 8.26 -6.69
C LEU A 27 10.75 8.86 -6.04
N ALA A 28 11.29 8.21 -5.01
CA ALA A 28 12.50 8.65 -4.29
C ALA A 28 13.82 8.40 -5.06
N ASP A 29 14.84 9.18 -4.71
CA ASP A 29 16.23 9.00 -5.16
C ASP A 29 17.21 9.51 -4.06
N PRO A 30 18.00 8.62 -3.42
CA PRO A 30 18.02 7.18 -3.62
C PRO A 30 16.74 6.50 -3.09
N VAL A 31 16.46 5.30 -3.59
CA VAL A 31 15.40 4.42 -3.09
C VAL A 31 15.93 3.69 -1.86
N GLU A 32 15.28 3.86 -0.71
CA GLU A 32 15.63 3.15 0.51
C GLU A 32 15.22 1.67 0.43
N ILE A 33 16.11 0.80 0.86
CA ILE A 33 15.88 -0.63 1.01
C ILE A 33 15.79 -0.94 2.49
N LEU A 34 14.67 -1.52 2.90
CA LEU A 34 14.36 -1.83 4.29
C LEU A 34 14.41 -3.34 4.56
N ASP A 35 14.55 -3.68 5.84
CA ASP A 35 14.34 -5.03 6.35
C ASP A 35 12.87 -5.27 6.75
N SER A 36 12.57 -6.48 7.23
CA SER A 36 11.20 -6.85 7.66
C SER A 36 10.68 -6.07 8.87
N LEU A 37 11.55 -5.37 9.60
CA LEU A 37 11.21 -4.53 10.75
C LEU A 37 11.14 -3.04 10.36
N GLY A 38 11.26 -2.72 9.06
CA GLY A 38 11.28 -1.35 8.55
C GLY A 38 12.57 -0.59 8.86
N LYS A 39 13.68 -1.30 9.15
CA LYS A 39 14.97 -0.66 9.35
C LYS A 39 15.73 -0.56 8.04
N HIS A 40 16.49 0.52 7.89
CA HIS A 40 17.37 0.72 6.75
C HIS A 40 18.39 -0.42 6.61
N ALA A 41 18.33 -1.11 5.48
CA ALA A 41 19.23 -2.20 5.08
C ALA A 41 20.16 -1.80 3.92
N GLY A 42 19.86 -0.72 3.21
CA GLY A 42 20.68 -0.17 2.13
C GLY A 42 19.92 0.83 1.28
N GLU A 43 20.54 1.26 0.19
CA GLU A 43 19.95 2.21 -0.75
C GLU A 43 20.32 1.85 -2.20
N MET A 44 19.47 2.26 -3.14
CA MET A 44 19.68 2.09 -4.57
C MET A 44 19.39 3.40 -5.30
N ALA A 45 20.33 3.90 -6.09
CA ALA A 45 20.06 5.07 -6.92
C ALA A 45 18.92 4.77 -7.89
N ARG A 46 17.98 5.69 -8.05
CA ARG A 46 16.78 5.47 -8.88
C ARG A 46 17.11 5.10 -10.33
N LYS A 47 18.24 5.60 -10.85
CA LYS A 47 18.76 5.26 -12.18
C LYS A 47 19.09 3.78 -12.37
N ASP A 48 19.39 3.07 -11.28
CA ASP A 48 19.77 1.66 -11.28
C ASP A 48 18.55 0.74 -10.99
N ALA A 49 17.39 1.33 -10.69
CA ALA A 49 16.15 0.61 -10.43
C ALA A 49 15.58 -0.05 -11.69
N PRO A 50 14.84 -1.16 -11.56
CA PRO A 50 14.15 -1.78 -12.68
C PRO A 50 13.20 -0.80 -13.37
N LYS A 51 13.23 -0.78 -14.71
CA LYS A 51 12.36 0.09 -15.53
C LYS A 51 10.98 -0.50 -15.81
N GLY A 52 10.80 -1.79 -15.56
CA GLY A 52 9.54 -2.51 -15.74
C GLY A 52 8.78 -2.62 -14.43
N PRO A 53 7.46 -2.92 -14.50
CA PRO A 53 6.65 -3.11 -13.31
C PRO A 53 7.17 -4.31 -12.51
N LEU A 54 7.28 -4.14 -11.19
CA LEU A 54 7.68 -5.20 -10.27
C LEU A 54 6.45 -5.78 -9.57
N PRO A 55 6.25 -7.11 -9.57
CA PRO A 55 5.18 -7.72 -8.80
C PRO A 55 5.44 -7.57 -7.30
N VAL A 56 4.42 -7.18 -6.56
CA VAL A 56 4.45 -7.20 -5.09
C VAL A 56 4.31 -8.64 -4.63
N LEU A 57 5.29 -9.11 -3.86
CA LEU A 57 5.32 -10.45 -3.28
C LEU A 57 4.52 -10.51 -1.98
N GLN A 58 4.71 -9.51 -1.12
CA GLN A 58 4.03 -9.40 0.18
C GLN A 58 3.79 -7.94 0.54
N TYR A 59 2.81 -7.73 1.41
CA TYR A 59 2.46 -6.42 1.94
C TYR A 59 2.48 -6.46 3.47
N ASN A 60 3.15 -5.51 4.10
CA ASN A 60 3.15 -5.32 5.54
C ASN A 60 2.27 -4.12 5.88
N GLU A 61 1.01 -4.38 6.23
CA GLU A 61 0.04 -3.33 6.54
C GLU A 61 0.39 -2.49 7.78
N SER A 62 1.17 -3.04 8.71
CA SER A 62 1.51 -2.34 9.96
C SER A 62 2.60 -1.29 9.77
N LEU A 63 3.49 -1.50 8.80
CA LEU A 63 4.62 -0.61 8.50
C LEU A 63 4.48 0.08 7.15
N ASP A 64 3.38 -0.18 6.43
CA ASP A 64 3.15 0.27 5.05
C ASP A 64 4.32 -0.04 4.09
N LEU A 65 4.79 -1.28 4.13
CA LEU A 65 5.90 -1.75 3.30
C LEU A 65 5.45 -2.80 2.29
N VAL A 66 6.08 -2.79 1.13
CA VAL A 66 5.93 -3.84 0.10
C VAL A 66 7.22 -4.63 -0.05
N GLN A 67 7.08 -5.95 -0.19
CA GLN A 67 8.18 -6.81 -0.55
C GLN A 67 8.20 -7.03 -2.06
N VAL A 68 9.35 -6.79 -2.69
CA VAL A 68 9.59 -7.04 -4.12
C VAL A 68 10.90 -7.80 -4.31
N GLU A 69 11.11 -8.35 -5.50
CA GLU A 69 12.40 -8.94 -5.88
C GLU A 69 13.26 -7.91 -6.62
N LEU A 70 14.41 -7.54 -6.04
CA LEU A 70 15.44 -6.74 -6.70
C LEU A 70 16.71 -7.56 -6.83
N ALA A 71 17.27 -7.65 -8.05
CA ALA A 71 18.49 -8.40 -8.34
C ALA A 71 18.50 -9.84 -7.77
N GLY A 72 17.35 -10.53 -7.80
CA GLY A 72 17.19 -11.90 -7.29
C GLY A 72 17.09 -12.02 -5.78
N LYS A 73 16.91 -10.91 -5.05
CA LYS A 73 16.74 -10.90 -3.60
C LYS A 73 15.42 -10.23 -3.20
N PRO A 74 14.68 -10.80 -2.25
CA PRO A 74 13.53 -10.14 -1.68
C PRO A 74 14.00 -8.95 -0.82
N VAL A 75 13.41 -7.79 -1.04
CA VAL A 75 13.69 -6.55 -0.31
C VAL A 75 12.38 -5.87 0.06
N TRP A 76 12.40 -5.05 1.12
CA TRP A 76 11.25 -4.23 1.51
C TRP A 76 11.46 -2.78 1.06
N LEU A 77 10.38 -2.16 0.60
CA LEU A 77 10.34 -0.78 0.14
C LEU A 77 9.15 -0.08 0.80
N ASP A 78 9.32 1.20 1.13
CA ASP A 78 8.24 2.06 1.61
C ASP A 78 7.26 2.37 0.48
N THR A 79 5.95 2.26 0.71
CA THR A 79 4.95 2.51 -0.32
C THR A 79 4.83 3.99 -0.71
N GLU A 80 5.22 4.90 0.17
CA GLU A 80 5.23 6.35 -0.09
C GLU A 80 6.27 6.73 -1.16
N ASP A 81 7.31 5.91 -1.32
CA ASP A 81 8.36 6.09 -2.33
C ASP A 81 8.02 5.42 -3.68
N LEU A 82 6.83 4.85 -3.82
CA LEU A 82 6.46 4.01 -4.96
C LEU A 82 5.20 4.48 -5.67
N ARG A 83 5.19 4.31 -6.99
CA ARG A 83 3.96 4.34 -7.78
C ARG A 83 3.40 2.93 -7.87
N MET A 84 2.27 2.68 -7.21
CA MET A 84 1.62 1.38 -7.16
C MET A 84 0.35 1.31 -8.02
N ASN A 85 0.13 0.15 -8.67
CA ASN A 85 -1.08 -0.15 -9.44
C ASN A 85 -1.61 -1.57 -9.11
N PRO A 86 -2.89 -1.75 -8.73
CA PRO A 86 -3.82 -0.69 -8.37
C PRO A 86 -3.36 0.10 -7.13
N THR A 87 -3.73 1.37 -7.07
CA THR A 87 -3.45 2.22 -5.91
C THR A 87 -4.25 1.74 -4.71
N LYS A 88 -3.59 1.59 -3.55
CA LYS A 88 -4.26 1.23 -2.30
C LYS A 88 -5.19 2.38 -1.89
N VAL A 89 -6.49 2.11 -1.84
CA VAL A 89 -7.49 3.08 -1.36
C VAL A 89 -7.54 2.99 0.17
N VAL A 90 -6.94 3.96 0.85
CA VAL A 90 -7.08 4.09 2.30
C VAL A 90 -8.42 4.77 2.61
N LYS A 91 -9.33 4.03 3.25
CA LYS A 91 -10.60 4.61 3.74
C LYS A 91 -10.30 5.45 4.98
N LEU A 92 -10.04 6.74 4.79
CA LEU A 92 -10.00 7.68 5.90
C LEU A 92 -11.43 7.81 6.46
N ALA A 93 -11.59 7.51 7.75
CA ALA A 93 -12.83 7.82 8.45
C ALA A 93 -12.99 9.34 8.46
N CYS A 94 -13.91 9.86 7.65
CA CYS A 94 -14.32 11.25 7.73
C CYS A 94 -14.85 11.47 9.14
N LYS A 95 -14.06 12.14 9.99
CA LYS A 95 -14.58 12.62 11.28
C LYS A 95 -15.53 13.76 10.94
N GLU A 96 -16.81 13.56 11.23
CA GLU A 96 -17.77 14.66 11.24
C GLU A 96 -17.21 15.76 12.13
N VAL A 97 -16.88 16.90 11.53
CA VAL A 97 -16.55 18.11 12.29
C VAL A 97 -17.86 18.50 12.98
N PRO A 98 -17.92 18.57 14.32
CA PRO A 98 -19.12 19.07 14.97
C PRO A 98 -19.32 20.50 14.51
N ILE A 99 -20.40 20.74 13.76
CA ILE A 99 -20.86 22.09 13.44
C ILE A 99 -21.19 22.72 14.79
N GLY A 100 -20.28 23.53 15.31
CA GLY A 100 -20.51 24.31 16.51
C GLY A 100 -21.76 25.14 16.28
N LYS A 101 -22.83 24.87 17.03
CA LYS A 101 -23.97 25.78 17.14
C LYS A 101 -23.47 27.06 17.80
N GLY A 102 -23.02 28.00 16.99
CA GLY A 102 -22.61 29.32 17.43
C GLY A 102 -23.82 30.14 17.83
N GLU A 103 -24.17 30.15 19.12
CA GLU A 103 -24.68 31.37 19.75
C GLU A 103 -23.46 32.18 20.22
N GLY A 104 -22.76 32.78 19.26
CA GLY A 104 -21.53 33.52 19.51
C GLY A 104 -21.49 34.76 18.64
N LYS A 105 -21.60 35.92 19.28
CA LYS A 105 -21.48 37.26 18.70
C LYS A 105 -20.40 37.33 17.62
N GLU A 106 -20.75 38.03 16.55
CA GLU A 106 -19.94 38.40 15.39
C GLU A 106 -18.48 38.72 15.78
N ASN A 107 -17.55 37.88 15.32
CA ASN A 107 -16.14 38.22 15.15
C ASN A 107 -15.76 37.81 13.72
N PRO A 108 -15.43 38.75 12.81
CA PRO A 108 -15.26 38.47 11.39
C PRO A 108 -13.86 37.95 11.08
N SER A 109 -13.43 36.83 11.68
CA SER A 109 -12.15 36.20 11.37
C SER A 109 -12.09 34.74 11.85
N SER A 110 -12.48 33.79 11.01
CA SER A 110 -11.75 32.51 10.88
C SER A 110 -12.25 31.71 9.69
N LEU A 111 -11.29 31.06 9.04
CA LEU A 111 -11.33 30.40 7.75
C LEU A 111 -12.45 29.36 7.62
N GLY A 112 -13.22 29.46 6.55
CA GLY A 112 -14.07 28.38 6.07
C GLY A 112 -13.20 27.25 5.53
N TYR A 113 -13.08 26.16 6.29
CA TYR A 113 -12.69 24.87 5.74
C TYR A 113 -13.92 24.25 5.09
N GLY A 114 -13.82 23.95 3.79
CA GLY A 114 -14.89 23.38 2.98
C GLY A 114 -15.45 22.10 3.57
N GLY A 115 -16.77 22.03 3.66
CA GLY A 115 -17.48 20.78 3.94
C GLY A 115 -17.37 19.83 2.73
N CYS A 116 -17.35 18.53 3.01
CA CYS A 116 -17.41 17.49 2.00
C CYS A 116 -18.79 17.51 1.30
N GLU A 117 -18.80 17.35 -0.03
CA GLU A 117 -19.99 17.08 -0.85
C GLU A 117 -20.33 15.57 -0.85
#